data_AF-A0A937XPI8-F1
#
_entry.id   AF-A0A937XPI8-F1
#
_cell.length_a   1.000
_cell.length_b   1.000
_cell.length_c   1.000
_cell.angle_alpha   90.00
_cell.angle_beta   90.00
_cell.angle_gamma   90.00
#
_symmetry.space_group_name_H-M   'P 1'
#
loop_
_entity.id
_entity.type
_entity.pdbx_description
1 polymer ?
#
loop_
_entity_poly.entity_id
_entity_poly.type
_entity_poly.pdbx_seq_one_letter_code
_entity_poly.pdbx_strand_id
1 'polypeptide(L)'
;MNFGKSDNARRNILARIRKAQGRGADSRQGVPASQAELEAVSTYLKAHPRGPLPAVTGDVVANFRARAEAMQSTTEVVASMRDAPAVVARYLAARQLPARGCVWPALPALDWAGAGIDVAARAAVDADLIGITGAFAGIAETGTLMTVSGADTSGSASLLPETHIAIVEARRIVPHMEDAWNLLRAELGRPPRAVNFISGPSRTGDIEQTIVIGAHGPYRVHIVVVGEARRPRGAGPGACGARPQVARGGIMKPIEENE
;
A
#
# COMPACT_ATOMS: atom_id res chain seq x y z
N MET A 1 -3.11 50.11 3.64
CA MET A 1 -2.68 48.97 2.79
C MET A 1 -3.93 48.27 2.26
N ASN A 2 -4.04 48.15 0.94
CA ASN A 2 -5.28 47.83 0.22
C ASN A 2 -5.53 46.30 0.16
N PHE A 3 -6.36 45.77 1.04
CA PHE A 3 -6.81 44.35 1.00
C PHE A 3 -7.94 44.08 -0.03
N GLY A 4 -8.39 45.08 -0.80
CA GLY A 4 -9.57 44.98 -1.67
C GLY A 4 -9.41 44.30 -3.03
N LYS A 5 -8.20 43.92 -3.48
CA LYS A 5 -7.98 43.35 -4.83
C LYS A 5 -8.10 41.83 -4.91
N SER A 6 -7.80 41.08 -3.84
CA SER A 6 -7.80 39.59 -3.87
C SER A 6 -9.22 39.01 -3.90
N ASP A 7 -10.16 39.66 -3.23
CA ASP A 7 -11.54 39.20 -3.10
C ASP A 7 -12.31 39.28 -4.44
N ASN A 8 -11.95 40.26 -5.29
CA ASN A 8 -12.54 40.44 -6.62
C ASN A 8 -12.05 39.38 -7.63
N ALA A 9 -10.75 39.01 -7.59
CA ALA A 9 -10.20 37.99 -8.47
C ALA A 9 -10.75 36.59 -8.16
N ARG A 10 -10.78 36.22 -6.87
CA ARG A 10 -11.39 34.96 -6.41
C ARG A 10 -12.86 34.87 -6.84
N ARG A 11 -13.62 35.94 -6.64
CA ARG A 11 -15.04 36.00 -7.05
C ARG A 11 -15.22 35.81 -8.56
N ASN A 12 -14.41 36.49 -9.37
CA ASN A 12 -14.48 36.38 -10.83
C ASN A 12 -14.15 34.96 -11.30
N ILE A 13 -13.14 34.32 -10.72
CA ILE A 13 -12.78 32.92 -11.02
C ILE A 13 -13.94 31.98 -10.66
N LEU A 14 -14.46 32.07 -9.44
CA LEU A 14 -15.54 31.20 -8.98
C LEU A 14 -16.85 31.43 -9.75
N ALA A 15 -17.14 32.67 -10.18
CA ALA A 15 -18.30 32.98 -11.02
C ALA A 15 -18.16 32.38 -12.42
N ARG A 16 -16.97 32.43 -13.02
CA ARG A 16 -16.69 31.79 -14.32
C ARG A 16 -16.85 30.27 -14.24
N ILE A 17 -16.34 29.65 -13.17
CA ILE A 17 -16.50 28.20 -12.94
C ILE A 17 -17.97 27.84 -12.77
N ARG A 18 -18.73 28.57 -11.94
CA ARG A 18 -20.17 28.33 -11.76
C ARG A 18 -20.94 28.46 -13.08
N LYS A 19 -20.70 29.53 -13.85
CA LYS A 19 -21.31 29.75 -15.16
C LYS A 19 -20.99 28.61 -16.14
N ALA A 20 -19.74 28.15 -16.18
CA ALA A 20 -19.32 27.02 -17.02
C ALA A 20 -19.99 25.70 -16.61
N GLN A 21 -20.29 25.53 -15.32
CA GLN A 21 -21.01 24.38 -14.77
C GLN A 21 -22.55 24.53 -14.82
N GLY A 22 -23.07 25.57 -15.49
CA GLY A 22 -24.52 25.83 -15.56
C GLY A 22 -25.16 26.24 -14.22
N ARG A 23 -24.36 26.52 -13.19
CA ARG A 23 -24.82 26.96 -11.87
C ARG A 23 -24.89 28.49 -11.87
N GLY A 24 -26.05 29.07 -11.59
CA GLY A 24 -26.29 30.53 -11.65
C GLY A 24 -25.25 31.38 -10.91
N ALA A 25 -25.02 32.60 -11.39
CA ALA A 25 -23.92 33.45 -10.95
C ALA A 25 -24.11 34.08 -9.55
N ASP A 26 -25.32 34.07 -8.99
CA ASP A 26 -25.77 35.17 -8.11
C ASP A 26 -26.10 34.83 -6.65
N SER A 27 -25.89 33.61 -6.18
CA SER A 27 -26.05 33.33 -4.75
C SER A 27 -24.73 33.48 -3.99
N ARG A 28 -24.68 34.44 -3.06
CA ARG A 28 -23.63 34.56 -2.01
C ARG A 28 -23.42 33.24 -1.23
N GLN A 29 -24.38 32.33 -1.30
CA GLN A 29 -24.40 31.04 -0.61
C GLN A 29 -24.24 29.82 -1.54
N GLY A 30 -24.05 30.02 -2.85
CA GLY A 30 -24.05 28.91 -3.83
C GLY A 30 -25.45 28.35 -4.05
N VAL A 31 -25.71 27.75 -5.21
CA VAL A 31 -26.91 26.91 -5.39
C VAL A 31 -26.61 25.59 -4.68
N PRO A 32 -27.43 25.14 -3.71
CA PRO A 32 -27.25 23.83 -3.09
C PRO A 32 -27.24 22.75 -4.17
N ALA A 33 -26.38 21.75 -4.03
CA ALA A 33 -26.43 20.60 -4.92
C ALA A 33 -27.84 19.98 -4.85
N SER A 34 -28.44 19.73 -6.01
CA SER A 34 -29.70 19.00 -6.09
C SER A 34 -29.53 17.59 -5.52
N GLN A 35 -30.64 17.00 -5.08
CA GLN A 35 -30.65 15.63 -4.58
C GLN A 35 -30.07 14.63 -5.60
N ALA A 36 -30.39 14.83 -6.88
CA ALA A 36 -29.85 14.02 -7.98
C ALA A 36 -28.32 14.16 -8.12
N GLU A 37 -27.77 15.37 -7.96
CA GLU A 37 -26.31 15.58 -7.98
C GLU A 37 -25.63 14.91 -6.79
N LEU A 38 -26.25 15.00 -5.60
CA LEU A 38 -25.74 14.32 -4.39
C LEU A 38 -25.78 12.79 -4.55
N GLU A 39 -26.84 12.25 -5.14
CA GLU A 39 -26.97 10.82 -5.43
C GLU A 39 -25.98 10.35 -6.49
N ALA A 40 -25.76 11.12 -7.55
CA ALA A 40 -24.76 10.83 -8.57
C ALA A 40 -23.34 10.81 -7.98
N VAL A 41 -23.00 11.80 -7.15
CA VAL A 41 -21.72 11.85 -6.44
C VAL A 41 -21.58 10.65 -5.50
N SER A 42 -22.59 10.35 -4.69
CA SER A 42 -22.59 9.17 -3.80
C SER A 42 -22.40 7.86 -4.58
N THR A 43 -23.08 7.72 -5.73
CA THR A 43 -22.95 6.53 -6.59
C THR A 43 -21.54 6.41 -7.17
N TYR A 44 -21.00 7.50 -7.69
CA TYR A 44 -19.64 7.53 -8.23
C TYR A 44 -18.59 7.20 -7.16
N LEU A 45 -18.70 7.81 -5.97
CA LEU A 45 -17.79 7.54 -4.84
C LEU A 45 -17.87 6.09 -4.37
N LYS A 46 -19.05 5.45 -4.44
CA LYS A 46 -19.22 4.02 -4.09
C LYS A 46 -18.68 3.07 -5.16
N ALA A 47 -18.63 3.48 -6.42
CA ALA A 47 -18.27 2.61 -7.54
C ALA A 47 -16.78 2.18 -7.55
N HIS A 48 -15.87 3.02 -7.03
CA HIS A 48 -14.42 2.75 -6.99
C HIS A 48 -13.86 2.07 -8.27
N PRO A 49 -14.06 2.66 -9.47
CA PRO A 49 -13.68 2.02 -10.72
C PRO A 49 -12.17 1.75 -10.74
N ARG A 50 -11.79 0.52 -11.11
CA ARG A 50 -10.38 0.15 -11.28
C ARG A 50 -9.88 0.68 -12.62
N GLY A 51 -8.72 1.33 -12.59
CA GLY A 51 -7.99 1.71 -13.80
C GLY A 51 -7.27 0.51 -14.43
N PRO A 52 -6.54 0.75 -15.54
CA PRO A 52 -5.63 -0.24 -16.10
C PRO A 52 -4.57 -0.67 -15.05
N LEU A 53 -4.37 -1.97 -14.90
CA LEU A 53 -3.39 -2.54 -13.96
C LEU A 53 -2.19 -3.11 -14.73
N PRO A 54 -0.94 -2.79 -14.36
CA PRO A 54 0.22 -3.43 -14.95
C PRO A 54 0.29 -4.91 -14.57
N ALA A 55 0.92 -5.73 -15.42
CA ALA A 55 1.01 -7.16 -15.16
C ALA A 55 1.99 -7.45 -13.99
N VAL A 56 1.46 -7.99 -12.89
CA VAL A 56 2.24 -8.59 -11.80
C VAL A 56 2.11 -10.11 -11.91
N THR A 57 3.10 -10.75 -12.54
CA THR A 57 3.12 -12.20 -12.76
C THR A 57 4.03 -12.92 -11.77
N GLY A 58 3.71 -14.16 -11.43
CA GLY A 58 4.56 -15.01 -10.59
C GLY A 58 4.38 -14.77 -9.09
N ASP A 59 5.46 -14.89 -8.32
CA ASP A 59 5.44 -14.74 -6.86
C ASP A 59 5.36 -13.26 -6.46
N VAL A 60 4.23 -12.90 -5.83
CA VAL A 60 3.92 -11.54 -5.36
C VAL A 60 4.95 -11.05 -4.34
N VAL A 61 5.43 -11.92 -3.45
CA VAL A 61 6.43 -11.54 -2.43
C VAL A 61 7.79 -11.32 -3.08
N ALA A 62 8.17 -12.18 -4.03
CA ALA A 62 9.41 -12.00 -4.78
C ALA A 62 9.39 -10.69 -5.60
N ASN A 63 8.27 -10.39 -6.25
CA ASN A 63 8.07 -9.14 -6.99
C ASN A 63 8.18 -7.91 -6.07
N PHE A 64 7.51 -7.94 -4.92
CA PHE A 64 7.60 -6.87 -3.92
C PHE A 64 9.04 -6.61 -3.49
N ARG A 65 9.78 -7.67 -3.16
CA ARG A 65 11.18 -7.56 -2.74
C ARG A 65 12.06 -6.99 -3.84
N ALA A 66 11.95 -7.52 -5.05
CA ALA A 66 12.72 -7.05 -6.20
C ALA A 66 12.47 -5.56 -6.49
N ARG A 67 11.23 -5.10 -6.39
CA ARG A 67 10.88 -3.68 -6.56
C ARG A 67 11.38 -2.82 -5.41
N ALA A 68 11.25 -3.28 -4.16
CA ALA A 68 11.75 -2.56 -2.99
C ALA A 68 13.29 -2.40 -3.04
N GLU A 69 14.01 -3.45 -3.47
CA GLU A 69 15.46 -3.46 -3.67
C GLU A 69 15.90 -2.56 -4.83
N ALA A 70 15.15 -2.56 -5.94
CA ALA A 70 15.37 -1.59 -7.03
C ALA A 70 15.20 -0.14 -6.56
N MET A 71 14.38 0.08 -5.52
CA MET A 71 14.22 1.37 -4.85
C MET A 71 15.19 1.59 -3.67
N GLN A 72 16.25 0.78 -3.58
CA GLN A 72 17.33 0.88 -2.58
C GLN A 72 16.91 0.55 -1.14
N SER A 73 15.77 -0.11 -0.95
CA SER A 73 15.47 -0.77 0.33
C SER A 73 16.25 -2.08 0.44
N THR A 74 16.49 -2.57 1.65
CA THR A 74 17.02 -3.92 1.87
C THR A 74 15.90 -4.83 2.35
N THR A 75 15.80 -6.06 1.82
CA THR A 75 14.76 -7.00 2.27
C THR A 75 15.35 -8.26 2.88
N GLU A 76 14.65 -8.81 3.87
CA GLU A 76 14.92 -10.13 4.39
C GLU A 76 13.61 -10.87 4.70
N VAL A 77 13.59 -12.19 4.49
CA VAL A 77 12.42 -13.04 4.76
C VAL A 77 12.69 -13.90 5.98
N VAL A 78 11.76 -13.93 6.92
CA VAL A 78 11.80 -14.80 8.10
C VAL A 78 10.55 -15.67 8.17
N ALA A 79 10.67 -16.85 8.77
CA ALA A 79 9.54 -17.76 8.91
C ALA A 79 8.52 -17.25 9.93
N SER A 80 8.99 -16.64 11.03
CA SER A 80 8.16 -16.19 12.14
C SER A 80 8.43 -14.75 12.54
N MET A 81 7.38 -14.09 13.05
CA MET A 81 7.49 -12.74 13.64
C MET A 81 8.51 -12.71 14.79
N ARG A 82 8.69 -13.84 15.49
CA ARG A 82 9.66 -13.99 16.59
C ARG A 82 11.11 -13.91 16.14
N ASP A 83 11.38 -14.15 14.86
CA ASP A 83 12.73 -14.10 14.29
C ASP A 83 13.12 -12.66 13.90
N ALA A 84 12.15 -11.73 13.86
CA ALA A 84 12.37 -10.35 13.43
C ALA A 84 13.45 -9.62 14.25
N PRO A 85 13.49 -9.69 15.60
CA PRO A 85 14.56 -9.04 16.37
C PRO A 85 15.96 -9.50 16.00
N ALA A 86 16.16 -10.80 15.82
CA ALA A 86 17.47 -11.37 15.50
C ALA A 86 17.98 -10.90 14.12
N VAL A 87 17.12 -10.87 13.11
CA VAL A 87 17.51 -10.41 11.77
C VAL A 87 17.77 -8.91 11.72
N VAL A 88 16.97 -8.12 12.46
CA VAL A 88 17.18 -6.67 12.58
C VAL A 88 18.50 -6.38 13.29
N ALA A 89 18.81 -7.09 14.38
CA ALA A 89 20.08 -6.94 15.09
C ALA A 89 21.28 -7.22 14.17
N ARG A 90 21.21 -8.29 13.37
CA ARG A 90 22.24 -8.61 12.38
C ARG A 90 22.37 -7.53 11.31
N TYR A 91 21.25 -6.99 10.81
CA TYR A 91 21.25 -5.90 9.84
C TYR A 91 21.96 -4.65 10.38
N LEU A 92 21.63 -4.25 11.62
CA LEU A 92 22.22 -3.10 12.30
C LEU A 92 23.72 -3.30 12.54
N ALA A 93 24.11 -4.47 13.07
CA ALA A 93 25.51 -4.80 13.33
C ALA A 93 26.36 -4.81 12.06
N ALA A 94 25.87 -5.41 10.97
CA ALA A 94 26.59 -5.47 9.69
C ALA A 94 26.87 -4.09 9.08
N ARG A 95 26.11 -3.06 9.50
CA ARG A 95 26.24 -1.67 9.02
C ARG A 95 26.77 -0.71 10.09
N GLN A 96 27.14 -1.24 11.26
CA GLN A 96 27.62 -0.45 12.41
C GLN A 96 26.62 0.65 12.80
N LEU A 97 25.33 0.34 12.72
CA LEU A 97 24.25 1.28 13.03
C LEU A 97 23.90 1.22 14.53
N PRO A 98 23.47 2.35 15.11
CA PRO A 98 22.92 2.39 16.46
C PRO A 98 21.69 1.47 16.60
N ALA A 99 21.61 0.74 17.71
CA ALA A 99 20.49 -0.14 18.02
C ALA A 99 19.52 0.49 19.04
N ARG A 100 19.24 1.80 18.91
CA ARG A 100 18.37 2.54 19.83
C ARG A 100 17.30 3.36 19.12
N GLY A 101 16.08 3.35 19.63
CA GLY A 101 15.02 4.21 19.12
C GLY A 101 13.62 3.85 19.58
N CYS A 102 12.68 3.76 18.64
CA CYS A 102 11.27 3.51 18.94
C CYS A 102 10.70 2.32 18.15
N VAL A 103 9.67 1.70 18.71
CA VAL A 103 8.85 0.66 18.07
C VAL A 103 7.37 1.02 18.19
N TRP A 104 6.58 0.69 17.18
CA TRP A 104 5.12 0.83 17.28
C TRP A 104 4.53 -0.01 18.41
N PRO A 105 3.73 0.57 19.32
CA PRO A 105 2.97 -0.20 20.31
C PRO A 105 2.02 -1.25 19.71
N ALA A 106 1.58 -1.06 18.46
CA ALA A 106 0.71 -2.01 17.76
C ALA A 106 1.41 -3.31 17.34
N LEU A 107 2.74 -3.36 17.34
CA LEU A 107 3.47 -4.58 17.05
C LEU A 107 3.37 -5.57 18.23
N PRO A 108 3.42 -6.89 17.97
CA PRO A 108 3.51 -7.88 19.05
C PRO A 108 4.70 -7.57 19.97
N ALA A 109 4.59 -7.92 21.24
CA ALA A 109 5.71 -7.87 22.16
C ALA A 109 6.78 -8.88 21.71
N LEU A 110 7.86 -8.36 21.14
CA LEU A 110 9.02 -9.12 20.68
C LEU A 110 10.21 -8.80 21.57
N ASP A 111 11.13 -9.77 21.69
CA ASP A 111 12.32 -9.64 22.54
C ASP A 111 13.42 -8.83 21.85
N TRP A 112 13.17 -7.52 21.70
CA TRP A 112 14.15 -6.58 21.16
C TRP A 112 15.37 -6.44 22.07
N ALA A 113 15.15 -6.39 23.38
CA ALA A 113 16.22 -6.26 24.37
C ALA A 113 17.16 -7.47 24.37
N GLY A 114 16.63 -8.69 24.29
CA GLY A 114 17.43 -9.91 24.14
C GLY A 114 18.24 -9.97 22.84
N ALA A 115 17.79 -9.28 21.79
CA ALA A 115 18.54 -9.09 20.55
C ALA A 115 19.54 -7.91 20.58
N GLY A 116 19.66 -7.21 21.72
CA GLY A 116 20.54 -6.05 21.89
C GLY A 116 20.01 -4.75 21.27
N ILE A 117 18.70 -4.65 21.09
CA ILE A 117 18.02 -3.48 20.51
C ILE A 117 17.23 -2.76 21.61
N ASP A 118 17.66 -1.54 21.94
CA ASP A 118 17.05 -0.65 22.95
C ASP A 118 15.95 0.22 22.31
N VAL A 119 14.72 -0.29 22.29
CA VAL A 119 13.57 0.42 21.72
C VAL A 119 12.45 0.60 22.72
N ALA A 120 11.87 1.80 22.72
CA ALA A 120 10.68 2.10 23.50
C ALA A 120 9.41 2.02 22.63
N ALA A 121 8.35 1.41 23.17
CA ALA A 121 7.03 1.34 22.53
C ALA A 121 6.31 2.70 22.64
N ARG A 122 6.58 3.61 21.69
CA ARG A 122 6.04 4.98 21.65
C ARG A 122 6.21 5.61 20.27
N ALA A 123 5.69 6.83 20.11
CA ALA A 123 6.03 7.67 18.97
C ALA A 123 7.51 8.06 18.98
N ALA A 124 8.08 8.29 17.79
CA ALA A 124 9.47 8.70 17.64
C ALA A 124 9.72 10.11 18.20
N VAL A 125 10.92 10.31 18.74
CA VAL A 125 11.49 11.60 19.15
C VAL A 125 12.83 11.82 18.43
N ASP A 126 13.34 13.05 18.46
CA ASP A 126 14.55 13.45 17.70
C ASP A 126 15.81 12.62 18.03
N ALA A 127 15.89 12.03 19.22
CA ALA A 127 17.02 11.20 19.65
C ALA A 127 16.96 9.76 19.10
N ASP A 128 15.85 9.34 18.49
CA ASP A 128 15.67 7.98 17.97
C ASP A 128 16.38 7.81 16.63
N LEU A 129 17.28 6.83 16.56
CA LEU A 129 18.09 6.57 15.36
C LEU A 129 17.49 5.43 14.52
N ILE A 130 16.68 4.56 15.15
CA ILE A 130 15.89 3.53 14.48
C ILE A 130 14.41 3.69 14.79
N GLY A 131 13.58 3.43 13.78
CA GLY A 131 12.13 3.38 13.91
C GLY A 131 11.60 2.06 13.39
N ILE A 132 10.98 1.27 14.27
CA ILE A 132 10.45 -0.05 13.93
C ILE A 132 8.93 0.05 13.78
N THR A 133 8.42 -0.23 12.58
CA THR A 133 7.00 -0.18 12.28
C THR A 133 6.50 -1.51 11.73
N GLY A 134 5.20 -1.74 11.83
CA GLY A 134 4.50 -2.68 10.97
C GLY A 134 4.19 -2.06 9.60
N ALA A 135 3.52 -2.82 8.76
CA ALA A 135 2.87 -2.32 7.54
C ALA A 135 1.45 -2.87 7.45
N PHE A 136 0.52 -2.03 7.00
CA PHE A 136 -0.85 -2.45 6.72
C PHE A 136 -0.88 -3.37 5.49
N ALA A 137 -0.13 -3.01 4.44
CA ALA A 137 0.06 -3.84 3.26
C ALA A 137 1.42 -3.58 2.61
N GLY A 138 1.93 -4.55 1.85
CA GLY A 138 3.01 -4.36 0.88
C GLY A 138 2.45 -4.39 -0.55
N ILE A 139 2.97 -3.57 -1.46
CA ILE A 139 2.48 -3.46 -2.85
C ILE A 139 3.56 -3.96 -3.79
N ALA A 140 3.33 -5.10 -4.41
CA ALA A 140 4.33 -5.81 -5.20
C ALA A 140 4.70 -5.07 -6.49
N GLU A 141 3.74 -4.38 -7.11
CA GLU A 141 3.95 -3.59 -8.33
C GLU A 141 5.09 -2.56 -8.19
N THR A 142 5.16 -1.90 -7.05
CA THR A 142 6.07 -0.75 -6.82
C THR A 142 7.08 -0.97 -5.69
N GLY A 143 6.99 -2.08 -4.95
CA GLY A 143 7.86 -2.31 -3.79
C GLY A 143 7.53 -1.38 -2.63
N THR A 144 6.28 -0.94 -2.52
CA THR A 144 5.84 0.10 -1.59
C THR A 144 5.18 -0.48 -0.36
N LEU A 145 5.50 0.06 0.81
CA LEU A 145 4.79 -0.23 2.05
C LEU A 145 3.63 0.77 2.24
N MET A 146 2.46 0.26 2.55
CA MET A 146 1.31 1.05 2.97
C MET A 146 1.21 1.00 4.49
N THR A 147 1.22 2.16 5.13
CA THR A 147 1.02 2.29 6.59
C THR A 147 -0.21 3.13 6.88
N VAL A 148 -0.89 2.83 7.99
CA VAL A 148 -2.08 3.55 8.44
C VAL A 148 -1.81 4.16 9.81
N SER A 149 -2.08 5.45 9.95
CA SER A 149 -1.87 6.14 11.22
C SER A 149 -2.97 5.84 12.24
N GLY A 150 -2.57 5.74 13.50
CA GLY A 150 -3.40 5.44 14.65
C GLY A 150 -2.66 5.80 15.94
N ALA A 151 -3.31 5.62 17.09
CA ALA A 151 -2.69 5.90 18.39
C ALA A 151 -1.40 5.09 18.61
N ASP A 152 -1.43 3.83 18.19
CA ASP A 152 -0.32 2.87 18.34
C ASP A 152 0.51 2.67 17.07
N THR A 153 0.20 3.42 16.00
CA THR A 153 0.87 3.35 14.69
C THR A 153 1.26 4.75 14.22
N SER A 154 2.02 5.45 15.05
CA SER A 154 2.45 6.82 14.77
C SER A 154 3.27 6.91 13.47
N GLY A 155 2.93 7.86 12.59
CA GLY A 155 3.68 8.08 11.35
C GLY A 155 5.11 8.58 11.58
N SER A 156 5.43 9.13 12.75
CA SER A 156 6.76 9.66 13.04
C SER A 156 7.83 8.55 13.06
N ALA A 157 7.48 7.32 13.46
CA ALA A 157 8.41 6.19 13.51
C ALA A 157 8.96 5.76 12.14
N SER A 158 8.29 6.08 11.03
CA SER A 158 8.81 5.81 9.68
C SER A 158 9.45 7.04 9.02
N LEU A 159 9.42 8.21 9.66
CA LEU A 159 9.80 9.48 9.07
C LEU A 159 10.98 10.16 9.78
N LEU A 160 10.97 10.19 11.11
CA LEU A 160 12.01 10.88 11.90
C LEU A 160 13.31 10.09 11.99
N PRO A 161 13.29 8.78 12.30
CA PRO A 161 14.54 8.05 12.50
C PRO A 161 15.32 7.89 11.20
N GLU A 162 16.64 7.91 11.31
CA GLU A 162 17.57 7.73 10.20
C GLU A 162 17.42 6.37 9.51
N THR A 163 17.03 5.35 10.27
CA THR A 163 16.82 3.98 9.80
C THR A 163 15.40 3.54 10.10
N HIS A 164 14.62 3.32 9.05
CA HIS A 164 13.27 2.76 9.15
C HIS A 164 13.33 1.24 8.94
N ILE A 165 12.89 0.49 9.96
CA ILE A 165 12.71 -0.96 9.91
C ILE A 165 11.21 -1.24 9.79
N ALA A 166 10.78 -1.82 8.68
CA ALA A 166 9.38 -2.16 8.45
C ALA A 166 9.17 -3.66 8.48
N ILE A 167 8.21 -4.13 9.25
CA ILE A 167 7.82 -5.54 9.32
C ILE A 167 6.49 -5.70 8.59
N VAL A 168 6.46 -6.58 7.59
CA VAL A 168 5.26 -6.87 6.78
C VAL A 168 5.04 -8.37 6.70
N GLU A 169 3.83 -8.83 6.94
CA GLU A 169 3.51 -10.25 6.74
C GLU A 169 3.39 -10.55 5.24
N ALA A 170 3.90 -11.70 4.79
CA ALA A 170 3.82 -12.12 3.40
C ALA A 170 2.37 -12.15 2.87
N ARG A 171 1.41 -12.52 3.74
CA ARG A 171 -0.04 -12.51 3.42
C ARG A 171 -0.63 -11.11 3.21
N ARG A 172 0.04 -10.07 3.70
CA ARG A 172 -0.36 -8.66 3.56
C ARG A 172 0.27 -8.01 2.32
N ILE A 173 1.08 -8.75 1.56
CA ILE A 173 1.64 -8.27 0.30
C ILE A 173 0.63 -8.55 -0.82
N VAL A 174 0.16 -7.49 -1.45
CA VAL A 174 -0.81 -7.51 -2.55
C VAL A 174 -0.14 -7.16 -3.88
N PRO A 175 -0.72 -7.59 -5.02
CA PRO A 175 -0.17 -7.29 -6.33
C PRO A 175 -0.14 -5.79 -6.64
N HIS A 176 -1.29 -5.10 -6.52
CA HIS A 176 -1.44 -3.70 -6.94
C HIS A 176 -1.86 -2.76 -5.80
N MET A 177 -1.68 -1.46 -5.99
CA MET A 177 -2.08 -0.44 -5.02
C MET A 177 -3.61 -0.43 -4.77
N GLU A 178 -4.40 -0.70 -5.80
CA GLU A 178 -5.86 -0.80 -5.74
C GLU A 178 -6.30 -1.93 -4.80
N ASP A 179 -5.56 -3.04 -4.78
CA ASP A 179 -5.84 -4.17 -3.89
C ASP A 179 -5.60 -3.77 -2.43
N ALA A 180 -4.57 -2.97 -2.15
CA ALA A 180 -4.30 -2.43 -0.82
C ALA A 180 -5.42 -1.47 -0.35
N TRP A 181 -5.92 -0.62 -1.24
CA TRP A 181 -7.07 0.23 -0.97
C TRP A 181 -8.37 -0.55 -0.73
N ASN A 182 -8.57 -1.67 -1.43
CA ASN A 182 -9.70 -2.56 -1.19
C ASN A 182 -9.61 -3.21 0.19
N LEU A 183 -8.43 -3.68 0.59
CA LEU A 183 -8.19 -4.19 1.95
C LEU A 183 -8.47 -3.12 3.01
N LEU A 184 -7.99 -1.88 2.81
CA LEU A 184 -8.24 -0.78 3.75
C LEU A 184 -9.73 -0.50 3.92
N ARG A 185 -10.49 -0.44 2.83
CA ARG A 185 -11.94 -0.23 2.89
C ARG A 185 -12.66 -1.39 3.58
N ALA A 186 -12.26 -2.63 3.29
CA ALA A 186 -12.87 -3.82 3.86
C ALA A 186 -12.61 -3.94 5.38
N GLU A 187 -11.40 -3.63 5.84
CA GLU A 187 -11.01 -3.81 7.25
C GLU A 187 -11.32 -2.60 8.13
N LEU A 188 -11.13 -1.37 7.63
CA LEU A 188 -11.29 -0.15 8.45
C LEU A 188 -12.64 0.54 8.25
N GLY A 189 -13.33 0.31 7.12
CA GLY A 189 -14.61 0.92 6.77
C GLY A 189 -14.59 2.44 6.50
N ARG A 190 -13.68 3.18 7.14
CA ARG A 190 -13.43 4.61 6.98
C ARG A 190 -11.93 4.88 6.83
N PRO A 191 -11.52 5.93 6.08
CA PRO A 191 -10.12 6.27 5.96
C PRO A 191 -9.54 6.69 7.31
N PRO A 192 -8.32 6.23 7.67
CA PRO A 192 -7.61 6.71 8.85
C PRO A 192 -7.19 8.18 8.66
N ARG A 193 -6.66 8.83 9.71
CA ARG A 193 -6.20 10.23 9.64
C ARG A 193 -5.15 10.46 8.56
N ALA A 194 -4.30 9.48 8.34
CA ALA A 194 -3.26 9.48 7.32
C ALA A 194 -2.97 8.05 6.87
N VAL A 195 -2.73 7.89 5.57
CA VAL A 195 -2.19 6.69 4.94
C VAL A 195 -0.86 7.11 4.29
N ASN A 196 0.24 6.47 4.67
CA ASN A 196 1.54 6.77 4.09
C ASN A 196 2.01 5.63 3.20
N PHE A 197 2.49 5.98 2.02
CA PHE A 197 3.12 5.07 1.07
C PHE A 197 4.64 5.29 1.11
N ILE A 198 5.39 4.25 1.46
CA ILE A 198 6.84 4.30 1.66
C ILE A 198 7.48 3.38 0.62
N SER A 199 8.06 3.98 -0.42
CA SER A 199 8.67 3.26 -1.56
C SER A 199 10.20 3.21 -1.48
N GLY A 200 10.75 3.27 -0.27
CA GLY A 200 12.19 3.23 0.00
C GLY A 200 12.73 4.48 0.71
N PRO A 201 14.07 4.61 0.80
CA PRO A 201 14.72 5.74 1.46
C PRO A 201 14.32 7.10 0.89
N SER A 202 14.30 8.12 1.74
CA SER A 202 13.98 9.48 1.32
C SER A 202 15.08 10.03 0.41
N ARG A 203 14.69 10.53 -0.76
CA ARG A 203 15.60 11.15 -1.74
C ARG A 203 14.96 12.41 -2.27
N THR A 204 15.67 13.51 -2.17
CA THR A 204 15.29 14.78 -2.81
C THR A 204 16.35 15.07 -3.87
N GLY A 205 15.94 15.12 -5.13
CA GLY A 205 16.75 15.76 -6.17
C GLY A 205 16.58 17.26 -6.02
N ASP A 206 17.64 17.99 -5.69
CA ASP A 206 17.63 19.44 -5.78
C ASP A 206 17.75 19.87 -7.26
N ILE A 207 17.38 21.12 -7.57
CA ILE A 207 17.31 21.72 -8.90
C ILE A 207 18.62 21.53 -9.71
N GLU A 208 19.74 21.29 -9.03
CA GLU A 208 21.07 21.04 -9.61
C GLU A 208 21.35 19.57 -10.00
N GLN A 209 20.34 18.70 -10.00
CA GLN A 209 20.44 17.27 -10.34
C GLN A 209 21.30 16.40 -9.41
N THR A 210 21.73 16.94 -8.26
CA THR A 210 22.39 16.14 -7.21
C THR A 210 21.33 15.50 -6.30
N ILE A 211 21.33 14.18 -6.22
CA ILE A 211 20.43 13.44 -5.32
C ILE A 211 20.98 13.56 -3.89
N VAL A 212 20.26 14.28 -3.04
CA VAL A 212 20.50 14.31 -1.59
C VAL A 212 19.61 13.25 -0.94
N ILE A 213 20.22 12.34 -0.18
CA ILE A 213 19.51 11.28 0.54
C ILE A 213 19.17 11.81 1.94
N GLY A 214 17.93 11.61 2.39
CA GLY A 214 17.49 11.85 3.76
C GLY A 214 17.15 13.30 4.15
N ALA A 215 16.80 14.17 3.19
CA ALA A 215 16.37 15.54 3.50
C ALA A 215 15.04 15.61 4.29
N HIS A 216 14.13 14.66 4.06
CA HIS A 216 12.77 14.67 4.61
C HIS A 216 12.29 13.30 5.12
N GLY A 217 13.20 12.36 5.38
CA GLY A 217 12.85 11.01 5.83
C GLY A 217 14.08 10.12 6.02
N PRO A 218 13.90 8.82 6.30
CA PRO A 218 14.98 7.91 6.64
C PRO A 218 16.02 7.79 5.51
N TYR A 219 17.30 7.71 5.88
CA TYR A 219 18.41 7.38 4.97
C TYR A 219 18.35 5.92 4.52
N ARG A 220 17.72 5.05 5.31
CA ARG A 220 17.71 3.60 5.10
C ARG A 220 16.34 3.04 5.40
N VAL A 221 15.86 2.16 4.53
CA VAL A 221 14.65 1.36 4.75
C VAL A 221 15.03 -0.11 4.67
N HIS A 222 14.81 -0.84 5.76
CA HIS A 222 14.96 -2.29 5.80
C HIS A 222 13.61 -2.95 6.06
N ILE A 223 13.23 -3.87 5.18
CA ILE A 223 11.96 -4.55 5.20
C ILE A 223 12.16 -6.00 5.62
N VAL A 224 11.51 -6.40 6.71
CA VAL A 224 11.43 -7.79 7.17
C VAL A 224 10.08 -8.35 6.75
N VAL A 225 10.11 -9.31 5.81
CA VAL A 225 8.92 -10.03 5.37
C VAL A 225 8.74 -11.28 6.24
N VAL A 226 7.57 -11.40 6.87
CA VAL A 226 7.28 -12.49 7.80
C VAL A 226 6.35 -13.53 7.17
N GLY A 227 6.78 -14.79 7.19
CA GLY A 227 6.07 -15.92 6.63
C GLY A 227 6.36 -16.15 5.15
N GLU A 228 5.74 -17.18 4.59
CA GLU A 228 5.93 -17.56 3.20
C GLU A 228 4.91 -16.91 2.27
N ALA A 229 5.34 -16.68 1.02
CA ALA A 229 4.44 -16.35 -0.06
C ALA A 229 3.38 -17.44 -0.21
N ARG A 230 2.10 -17.05 -0.23
CA ARG A 230 1.04 -18.01 -0.55
C ARG A 230 1.30 -18.52 -1.97
N ARG A 231 1.65 -19.80 -2.14
CA ARG A 231 1.65 -20.43 -3.47
C ARG A 231 0.29 -20.14 -4.11
N PRO A 232 0.23 -19.67 -5.37
CA PRO A 232 -1.05 -19.63 -6.07
C PRO A 232 -1.64 -21.03 -5.97
N ARG A 233 -2.90 -21.14 -5.51
CA ARG A 233 -3.59 -22.43 -5.50
C ARG A 233 -3.61 -22.90 -6.95
N GLY A 234 -2.69 -23.78 -7.29
CA GLY A 234 -2.65 -24.43 -8.59
C GLY A 234 -4.00 -25.08 -8.82
N ALA A 235 -4.56 -24.88 -10.01
CA ALA A 235 -5.58 -25.77 -10.53
C ALA A 235 -5.09 -27.20 -10.27
N GLY A 236 -5.87 -27.96 -9.49
CA GLY A 236 -5.53 -29.34 -9.17
C GLY A 236 -5.32 -30.16 -10.44
N PRO A 237 -4.52 -31.23 -10.39
CA PRO A 237 -4.42 -32.18 -11.48
C PRO A 237 -5.75 -32.94 -11.60
N GLY A 238 -6.68 -32.39 -12.36
CA GLY A 238 -8.05 -32.89 -12.43
C GLY A 238 -8.84 -32.34 -13.61
N ALA A 239 -8.21 -32.22 -14.78
CA ALA A 239 -8.90 -32.09 -16.06
C ALA A 239 -7.94 -32.43 -17.22
N CYS A 240 -7.20 -33.53 -17.10
CA CYS A 240 -6.55 -34.15 -18.26
C CYS A 240 -7.39 -35.39 -18.61
N GLY A 241 -8.15 -35.32 -19.70
CA GLY A 241 -8.80 -36.49 -20.29
C GLY A 241 -10.32 -36.39 -20.45
N ALA A 242 -10.79 -35.64 -21.45
CA ALA A 242 -11.99 -36.00 -22.18
C ALA A 242 -11.68 -35.86 -23.67
N ARG A 243 -11.13 -36.93 -24.26
CA ARG A 243 -11.13 -37.11 -25.71
C ARG A 243 -12.59 -37.31 -26.14
N PRO A 244 -13.06 -36.75 -27.27
CA PRO A 244 -14.38 -37.06 -27.78
C PRO A 244 -14.43 -38.54 -28.17
N GLN A 245 -15.27 -39.31 -27.51
CA GLN A 245 -15.55 -40.70 -27.89
C GLN A 245 -16.39 -40.67 -29.17
N VAL A 246 -15.76 -41.05 -30.28
CA VAL A 246 -16.44 -41.39 -31.53
C VAL A 246 -17.17 -42.72 -31.29
N ALA A 247 -18.49 -42.67 -31.19
CA ALA A 247 -19.33 -43.87 -31.13
C ALA A 247 -19.34 -44.54 -32.52
N ARG A 248 -18.71 -45.70 -32.64
CA ARG A 248 -18.83 -46.62 -33.78
C ARG A 248 -19.91 -47.66 -33.48
N GLY A 249 -20.90 -47.75 -34.37
CA GLY A 249 -21.81 -48.90 -34.59
C GLY A 249 -22.85 -49.13 -33.47
N GLY A 250 -24.14 -49.25 -33.71
CA GLY A 250 -24.89 -49.56 -34.92
C GLY A 250 -25.92 -50.62 -34.55
N ILE A 251 -27.21 -50.29 -34.54
CA ILE A 251 -28.30 -51.25 -34.70
C ILE A 251 -29.37 -50.59 -35.56
N MET A 252 -29.41 -51.05 -36.81
CA MET A 252 -30.43 -50.73 -37.80
C MET A 252 -31.65 -51.60 -37.50
N LYS A 253 -32.83 -50.99 -37.35
CA LYS A 253 -34.12 -51.66 -37.54
C LYS A 253 -34.94 -50.87 -38.56
N PRO A 254 -35.77 -51.55 -39.36
CA PRO A 254 -36.29 -51.02 -40.63
C PRO A 254 -37.47 -50.09 -40.41
N ILE A 255 -37.60 -49.11 -41.30
CA ILE A 255 -38.79 -48.28 -41.47
C ILE A 255 -39.65 -48.98 -42.53
N GLU A 256 -40.89 -49.31 -42.17
CA GLU A 256 -41.95 -49.67 -43.11
C GLU A 256 -42.43 -48.39 -43.82
N GLU A 257 -42.50 -48.45 -45.15
CA GLU A 257 -43.28 -47.52 -45.98
C GLU A 257 -44.77 -47.86 -45.85
N ASN A 258 -45.62 -46.84 -45.68
CA ASN A 258 -46.86 -46.61 -46.45
C ASN A 258 -47.74 -45.54 -45.79
N GLU A 259 -47.76 -44.32 -46.35
CA GLU A 259 -48.92 -43.69 -47.03
C GLU A 259 -48.52 -42.30 -47.56
#